data_AF-A0AAV9C6T9-F1
#
_entry.id   AF-A0AAV9C6T9-F1
#
_cell.length_a   1.000
_cell.length_b   1.000
_cell.length_c   1.000
_cell.angle_alpha   90.00
_cell.angle_beta   90.00
_cell.angle_gamma   90.00
#
_symmetry.space_group_name_H-M   'P 1'
#
loop_
_entity.id
_entity.type
_entity.pdbx_description
1 polymer ?
#
loop_
_entity_poly.entity_id
_entity_poly.type
_entity_poly.pdbx_seq_one_letter_code
_entity_poly.pdbx_strand_id
1 'polypeptide(L)'
;MTQESALLYLELPSSVSTNMEVQQLMDASKKHLVAVFNNRKIPRDELVNISMAGLELILISDDILPNSEDEVSDFIMDWANHHYPKLQERREALSSLFTRFIRFPYLSCTHMRKLLVCKDIDKAALLECITDSLLFKEENQLRKHELTSTDSTQKQFMQRSYKWRPVKVVESVSPR
;
A
#
# COMPACT_ATOMS: atom_id res chain seq x y z
N MET A 1 3.54 21.94 -14.17
CA MET A 1 3.13 21.58 -12.80
C MET A 1 4.33 20.98 -12.11
N THR A 2 4.72 21.50 -10.94
CA THR A 2 5.82 20.95 -10.13
C THR A 2 5.27 19.96 -9.10
N GLN A 3 6.11 19.08 -8.53
CA GLN A 3 5.70 18.13 -7.49
C GLN A 3 5.07 18.83 -6.27
N GLU A 4 5.67 19.92 -5.80
CA GLU A 4 5.16 20.71 -4.67
C GLU A 4 3.78 21.28 -4.96
N SER A 5 3.57 21.87 -6.15
CA SER A 5 2.26 22.40 -6.55
C SER A 5 1.20 21.29 -6.65
N ALA A 6 1.57 20.11 -7.14
CA ALA A 6 0.67 18.97 -7.27
C ALA A 6 0.27 18.40 -5.89
N LEU A 7 1.20 18.34 -4.93
CA LEU A 7 0.91 17.92 -3.56
C LEU A 7 -0.03 18.91 -2.87
N LEU A 8 0.20 20.21 -3.05
CA LEU A 8 -0.67 21.25 -2.50
C LEU A 8 -2.12 21.14 -3.03
N TYR A 9 -2.29 20.77 -4.30
CA TYR A 9 -3.63 20.56 -4.87
C TYR A 9 -4.37 19.37 -4.26
N LEU A 10 -3.66 18.36 -3.73
CA LEU A 10 -4.29 17.22 -3.04
C LEU A 10 -4.79 17.58 -1.64
N GLU A 11 -4.27 18.65 -1.05
CA GLU A 11 -4.62 19.12 0.29
C GLU A 11 -5.76 20.16 0.27
N LEU A 12 -6.35 20.41 -0.90
CA LEU A 12 -7.48 21.33 -1.03
C LEU A 12 -8.70 20.83 -0.24
N PRO A 13 -9.40 21.74 0.47
CA PRO A 13 -10.62 21.39 1.19
C PRO A 13 -11.69 20.79 0.27
N SER A 14 -12.44 19.82 0.80
CA SER A 14 -13.55 19.17 0.09
C SER A 14 -14.64 20.15 -0.39
N SER A 15 -14.78 21.30 0.26
CA SER A 15 -15.68 22.38 -0.16
C SER A 15 -15.34 22.95 -1.54
N VAL A 16 -14.04 23.01 -1.89
CA VAL A 16 -13.55 23.53 -3.19
C VAL A 16 -13.47 22.40 -4.23
N SER A 17 -13.35 21.14 -3.78
CA SER A 17 -13.29 19.93 -4.60
C SER A 17 -14.56 19.62 -5.40
N THR A 18 -15.68 20.29 -5.10
CA THR A 18 -16.96 20.08 -5.81
C THR A 18 -17.01 20.73 -7.19
N ASN A 19 -16.08 21.64 -7.49
CA ASN A 19 -15.98 22.27 -8.80
C ASN A 19 -15.31 21.33 -9.82
N MET A 20 -15.93 21.16 -10.98
CA MET A 20 -15.45 20.27 -12.06
C MET A 20 -14.01 20.57 -12.51
N GLU A 21 -13.65 21.84 -12.64
CA GLU A 21 -12.31 22.25 -13.10
C GLU A 21 -11.24 21.95 -12.05
N VAL A 22 -11.59 22.16 -10.77
CA VAL A 22 -10.72 21.82 -9.63
C VAL A 22 -10.53 20.31 -9.54
N GLN A 23 -11.57 19.54 -9.80
CA GLN A 23 -11.48 18.08 -9.79
C GLN A 23 -10.61 17.54 -10.93
N GLN A 24 -10.75 18.10 -12.13
CA GLN A 24 -9.88 17.76 -13.26
C GLN A 24 -8.41 18.10 -12.96
N LEU A 25 -8.15 19.25 -12.30
CA LEU A 25 -6.82 19.63 -11.86
C LEU A 25 -6.27 18.66 -10.80
N MET A 26 -7.07 18.26 -9.82
CA MET A 26 -6.67 17.27 -8.82
C MET A 26 -6.37 15.92 -9.45
N ASP A 27 -7.19 15.45 -10.39
CA ASP A 27 -6.95 14.18 -11.06
C ASP A 27 -5.72 14.23 -11.97
N ALA A 28 -5.45 15.36 -12.62
CA ALA A 28 -4.20 15.59 -13.33
C ALA A 28 -2.99 15.61 -12.38
N SER A 29 -3.15 16.21 -11.20
CA SER A 29 -2.12 16.25 -10.14
C SER A 29 -1.80 14.85 -9.63
N LYS A 30 -2.82 14.04 -9.36
CA LYS A 30 -2.67 12.62 -8.97
C LYS A 30 -1.91 11.84 -10.04
N LYS A 31 -2.31 11.94 -11.31
CA LYS A 31 -1.66 11.24 -12.42
C LYS A 31 -0.19 11.64 -12.57
N HIS A 32 0.10 12.94 -12.46
CA HIS A 32 1.47 13.44 -12.51
C HIS A 32 2.30 12.92 -11.35
N LEU A 33 1.80 12.98 -10.12
CA LEU A 33 2.50 12.47 -8.94
C LEU A 33 2.76 10.97 -9.02
N VAL A 34 1.78 10.18 -9.44
CA VAL A 34 1.98 8.74 -9.69
C VAL A 34 3.09 8.52 -10.72
N ALA A 35 3.11 9.27 -11.83
CA ALA A 35 4.17 9.17 -12.83
C ALA A 35 5.55 9.59 -12.30
N VAL A 36 5.61 10.64 -11.46
CA VAL A 36 6.83 11.10 -10.81
C VAL A 36 7.34 10.05 -9.82
N PHE A 37 6.50 9.58 -8.89
CA PHE A 37 6.85 8.57 -7.90
C PHE A 37 7.19 7.20 -8.51
N ASN A 38 6.59 6.87 -9.65
CA ASN A 38 6.95 5.68 -10.41
C ASN A 38 8.30 5.82 -11.16
N ASN A 39 8.94 6.99 -11.13
CA ASN A 39 10.30 7.13 -11.62
C ASN A 39 11.27 6.49 -10.61
N ARG A 40 11.83 5.32 -10.97
CA ARG A 40 12.77 4.50 -10.16
C ARG A 40 14.02 5.23 -9.63
N LYS A 41 14.20 6.50 -9.99
CA LYS A 41 15.34 7.32 -9.61
C LYS A 41 15.10 8.14 -8.34
N ILE A 42 13.87 8.20 -7.82
CA ILE A 42 13.60 8.96 -6.59
C ILE A 42 14.21 8.21 -5.40
N PRO A 43 15.12 8.84 -4.63
CA PRO A 43 15.68 8.26 -3.42
C PRO A 43 14.59 7.98 -2.38
N ARG A 44 14.72 6.90 -1.61
CA ARG A 44 13.80 6.62 -0.50
C ARG A 44 13.71 7.76 0.51
N ASP A 45 14.82 8.43 0.77
CA ASP A 45 14.88 9.56 1.71
C ASP A 45 13.97 10.72 1.28
N GLU A 46 13.81 10.95 -0.03
CA GLU A 46 12.87 11.95 -0.55
C GLU A 46 11.42 11.49 -0.40
N LEU A 47 11.15 10.19 -0.56
CA LEU A 47 9.81 9.62 -0.38
C LEU A 47 9.35 9.66 1.07
N VAL A 48 10.27 9.58 2.04
CA VAL A 48 9.93 9.67 3.47
C VAL A 48 9.46 11.08 3.83
N ASN A 49 9.88 12.12 3.11
CA ASN A 49 9.50 13.53 3.37
C ASN A 49 8.13 13.93 2.80
N ILE A 50 7.42 13.05 2.08
CA ILE A 50 6.14 13.40 1.46
C ILE A 50 5.04 13.60 2.51
N SER A 51 4.03 14.42 2.18
CA SER A 51 2.84 14.58 3.01
C SER A 51 1.97 13.31 2.99
N MET A 52 1.07 13.20 3.98
CA MET A 52 0.13 12.07 4.10
C MET A 52 -0.68 11.86 2.81
N ALA A 53 -1.14 12.94 2.17
CA ALA A 53 -1.91 12.84 0.91
C ALA A 53 -1.07 12.25 -0.23
N GLY A 54 0.23 12.60 -0.30
CA GLY A 54 1.18 12.00 -1.23
C GLY A 54 1.40 10.52 -0.93
N LEU A 55 1.57 10.16 0.35
CA LEU A 55 1.71 8.77 0.77
C LEU A 55 0.49 7.94 0.38
N GLU A 56 -0.73 8.39 0.70
CA GLU A 56 -1.95 7.65 0.35
C GLU A 56 -2.06 7.41 -1.15
N LEU A 57 -1.74 8.42 -1.97
CA LEU A 57 -1.75 8.29 -3.42
C LEU A 57 -0.76 7.22 -3.89
N ILE A 58 0.45 7.25 -3.34
CA ILE A 58 1.47 6.23 -3.58
C ILE A 58 1.04 4.88 -3.03
N LEU A 59 0.20 4.77 -2.01
CA LEU A 59 -0.18 3.46 -1.48
C LEU A 59 -1.40 2.85 -2.18
N ILE A 60 -2.30 3.69 -2.73
CA ILE A 60 -3.53 3.30 -3.43
C ILE A 60 -3.23 2.79 -4.84
N SER A 61 -2.20 3.32 -5.50
CA SER A 61 -1.85 2.92 -6.86
C SER A 61 -1.51 1.41 -6.93
N ASP A 62 -1.69 0.81 -8.10
CA ASP A 62 -1.27 -0.58 -8.36
C ASP A 62 0.12 -0.63 -9.01
N ASP A 63 0.60 0.50 -9.53
CA ASP A 63 1.79 0.61 -10.38
C ASP A 63 3.07 0.93 -9.61
N ILE A 64 3.00 0.91 -8.28
CA ILE A 64 4.08 1.42 -7.45
C ILE A 64 5.20 0.41 -7.37
N LEU A 65 6.40 1.00 -7.42
CA LEU A 65 7.69 0.39 -7.22
C LEU A 65 7.98 0.19 -5.73
N PRO A 66 7.32 -0.78 -5.10
CA PRO A 66 8.16 -1.70 -4.36
C PRO A 66 8.18 -3.05 -5.05
N ASN A 67 9.33 -3.70 -4.94
CA ASN A 67 9.58 -5.03 -5.51
C ASN A 67 8.65 -6.11 -4.92
N SER A 68 8.04 -5.83 -3.76
CA SER A 68 7.13 -6.70 -3.00
C SER A 68 6.29 -5.88 -2.01
N GLU A 69 5.21 -6.45 -1.49
CA GLU A 69 4.42 -5.81 -0.41
C GLU A 69 5.24 -5.64 0.89
N ASP A 70 6.27 -6.46 1.08
CA ASP A 70 7.21 -6.33 2.21
C ASP A 70 7.94 -4.97 2.16
N GLU A 71 8.38 -4.53 0.98
CA GLU A 71 9.02 -3.21 0.83
C GLU A 71 8.01 -2.06 1.00
N VAL A 72 6.73 -2.27 0.67
CA VAL A 72 5.65 -1.30 0.97
C VAL A 72 5.51 -1.15 2.49
N SER A 73 5.49 -2.27 3.21
CA SER A 73 5.40 -2.30 4.68
C SER A 73 6.58 -1.61 5.35
N ASP A 74 7.82 -1.92 4.92
CA ASP A 74 9.02 -1.25 5.42
C ASP A 74 8.98 0.27 5.17
N PHE A 75 8.56 0.69 3.97
CA PHE A 75 8.43 2.10 3.64
C PHE A 75 7.41 2.83 4.52
N ILE A 76 6.25 2.22 4.79
CA ILE A 76 5.24 2.78 5.72
C ILE A 76 5.83 2.94 7.13
N MET A 77 6.61 1.95 7.60
CA MET A 77 7.27 2.04 8.90
C MET A 77 8.30 3.18 8.95
N ASP A 78 9.13 3.31 7.92
CA ASP A 78 10.12 4.38 7.83
C ASP A 78 9.45 5.77 7.79
N TRP A 79 8.39 5.92 6.99
CA TRP A 79 7.60 7.15 6.91
C TRP A 79 6.97 7.50 8.27
N ALA A 80 6.30 6.56 8.93
CA ALA A 80 5.65 6.84 10.21
C ALA A 80 6.67 7.16 11.32
N ASN A 81 7.85 6.51 11.30
CA ASN A 81 8.94 6.83 12.21
C ASN A 81 9.46 8.26 12.03
N HIS A 82 9.49 8.74 10.79
CA HIS A 82 9.94 10.10 10.47
C HIS A 82 8.92 11.18 10.89
N HIS A 83 7.63 10.96 10.61
CA HIS A 83 6.58 11.95 10.85
C HIS A 83 6.03 11.93 12.29
N TYR A 84 6.11 10.79 12.98
CA TYR A 84 5.56 10.62 14.33
C TYR A 84 6.64 10.15 15.32
N PRO A 85 7.37 11.08 15.97
CA PRO A 85 8.41 10.73 16.94
C PRO A 85 7.82 10.16 18.24
N LYS A 86 6.55 10.46 18.54
CA LYS A 86 5.85 9.92 19.71
C LYS A 86 5.26 8.55 19.42
N LEU A 87 5.56 7.59 20.28
CA LEU A 87 5.14 6.20 20.14
C LEU A 87 3.62 6.01 19.95
N GLN A 88 2.81 6.75 20.71
CA GLN A 88 1.36 6.59 20.68
C GLN A 88 0.76 7.08 19.35
N GLU A 89 1.13 8.28 18.91
CA GLU A 89 0.69 8.85 17.63
C GLU A 89 1.16 7.97 16.46
N ARG A 90 2.40 7.46 16.53
CA ARG A 90 2.95 6.53 15.55
C ARG A 90 2.15 5.23 15.46
N ARG A 91 1.75 4.66 16.60
CA ARG A 91 0.93 3.44 16.66
C ARG A 91 -0.41 3.61 15.95
N GLU A 92 -1.09 4.71 16.24
CA GLU A 92 -2.40 5.01 15.64
C GLU A 92 -2.27 5.22 14.12
N ALA A 93 -1.26 5.98 13.69
CA ALA A 93 -0.96 6.19 12.28
C ALA A 93 -0.64 4.86 11.56
N LEU A 94 0.26 4.04 12.13
CA LEU A 94 0.62 2.74 11.56
C LEU A 94 -0.58 1.81 11.47
N SER A 95 -1.38 1.67 12.53
CA SER A 95 -2.57 0.82 12.52
C SER A 95 -3.55 1.24 11.42
N SER A 96 -3.78 2.54 11.23
CA SER A 96 -4.64 3.06 10.15
C SER A 96 -4.04 2.79 8.76
N LEU A 97 -2.74 3.02 8.59
CA LEU A 97 -2.06 2.81 7.31
C LEU A 97 -2.03 1.33 6.91
N PHE A 98 -1.66 0.44 7.84
CA PHE A 98 -1.59 -1.00 7.60
C PHE A 98 -2.95 -1.56 7.22
N THR A 99 -3.99 -1.28 8.02
CA THR A 99 -5.34 -1.80 7.76
C THR A 99 -5.93 -1.34 6.44
N ARG A 100 -5.61 -0.11 5.99
CA ARG A 100 -6.19 0.46 4.76
C ARG A 100 -5.39 0.17 3.50
N PHE A 101 -4.07 0.09 3.59
CA PHE A 101 -3.21 0.12 2.41
C PHE A 101 -2.39 -1.14 2.18
N ILE A 102 -2.11 -1.93 3.22
CA ILE A 102 -1.29 -3.13 3.07
C ILE A 102 -2.14 -4.30 2.58
N ARG A 103 -1.63 -4.96 1.54
CA ARG A 103 -2.25 -6.13 0.93
C ARG A 103 -1.67 -7.38 1.60
N PHE A 104 -2.14 -7.64 2.82
CA PHE A 104 -1.65 -8.75 3.67
C PHE A 104 -1.50 -10.09 2.94
N PRO A 105 -2.41 -10.52 2.04
CA PRO A 105 -2.24 -11.73 1.24
C PRO A 105 -0.91 -11.85 0.47
N TYR A 106 -0.27 -10.73 0.18
CA TYR A 106 0.98 -10.67 -0.59
C TYR A 106 2.22 -10.37 0.26
N LEU A 107 2.06 -10.13 1.56
CA LEU A 107 3.19 -10.09 2.50
C LEU A 107 3.80 -11.48 2.68
N SER A 108 5.11 -11.57 2.85
CA SER A 108 5.76 -12.81 3.19
C SER A 108 5.44 -13.23 4.63
N CYS A 109 5.39 -14.54 4.91
CA CYS A 109 5.12 -15.03 6.26
C CYS A 109 6.20 -14.61 7.27
N THR A 110 7.43 -14.42 6.81
CA THR A 110 8.52 -13.86 7.62
C THR A 110 8.25 -12.40 7.99
N HIS A 111 7.73 -11.59 7.06
CA HIS A 111 7.38 -10.20 7.31
C HIS A 111 6.15 -10.06 8.22
N MET A 112 5.10 -10.86 8.01
CA MET A 112 3.94 -10.92 8.92
C MET A 112 4.38 -11.20 10.37
N ARG A 113 5.31 -12.15 10.56
CA ARG A 113 5.86 -12.45 11.89
C ARG A 113 6.62 -11.27 12.49
N LYS A 114 7.38 -10.52 11.69
CA LYS A 114 8.07 -9.30 12.15
C LYS A 114 7.07 -8.26 12.65
N LEU A 115 5.99 -8.02 11.90
CA LEU A 115 4.95 -7.06 12.29
C LEU A 115 4.28 -7.43 13.62
N LEU A 116 4.02 -8.73 13.87
CA LEU A 116 3.43 -9.20 15.13
C LEU A 116 4.30 -9.01 16.38
N VAL A 117 5.62 -8.94 16.20
CA VAL A 117 6.58 -8.69 17.28
C VAL A 117 6.87 -7.20 17.45
N CYS A 118 6.53 -6.36 16.46
CA CYS A 118 6.75 -4.93 16.50
C CYS A 118 5.99 -4.27 17.65
N LYS A 119 6.66 -3.39 18.40
CA LYS A 119 6.08 -2.65 19.54
C LYS A 119 5.28 -1.43 19.09
N ASP A 120 5.51 -0.98 17.87
CA ASP A 120 4.89 0.23 17.31
C ASP A 120 3.57 -0.08 16.60
N ILE A 121 3.11 -1.33 16.62
CA ILE A 121 1.91 -1.76 15.92
C ILE A 121 0.89 -2.30 16.92
N ASP A 122 -0.38 -1.91 16.75
CA ASP A 122 -1.48 -2.54 17.46
C ASP A 122 -1.72 -3.95 16.89
N LYS A 123 -1.61 -4.94 17.77
CA LYS A 123 -1.67 -6.35 17.39
C LYS A 123 -3.09 -6.82 17.12
N ALA A 124 -4.10 -6.22 17.74
CA ALA A 124 -5.48 -6.71 17.65
C ALA A 124 -5.98 -6.61 16.20
N ALA A 125 -5.90 -5.41 15.61
CA ALA A 125 -6.30 -5.19 14.22
C ALA A 125 -5.41 -5.95 13.22
N LEU A 126 -4.09 -6.03 13.50
CA LEU A 126 -3.15 -6.71 12.62
C LEU A 126 -3.40 -8.23 12.57
N LEU A 127 -3.75 -8.84 13.70
CA LEU A 127 -4.02 -10.28 13.79
C LEU A 127 -5.24 -10.68 12.96
N GLU A 128 -6.29 -9.87 12.94
CA GLU A 128 -7.46 -10.09 12.10
C GLU A 128 -7.07 -10.09 10.62
N CYS A 129 -6.39 -9.04 10.15
CA CYS A 129 -5.92 -8.94 8.77
C CYS A 129 -4.96 -10.09 8.37
N ILE A 130 -4.05 -10.48 9.27
CA ILE A 130 -3.14 -11.60 9.01
C ILE A 130 -3.92 -12.92 8.93
N THR A 131 -4.88 -13.15 9.83
CA THR A 131 -5.69 -14.38 9.83
C THR A 131 -6.47 -14.51 8.51
N ASP A 132 -7.15 -13.43 8.11
CA ASP A 132 -7.87 -13.38 6.84
C ASP A 132 -6.94 -13.61 5.65
N SER A 133 -5.74 -13.05 5.70
CA SER A 133 -4.75 -13.23 4.64
C SER A 133 -4.21 -14.66 4.53
N LEU A 134 -4.07 -15.36 5.66
CA LEU A 134 -3.63 -16.76 5.68
C LEU A 134 -4.74 -17.67 5.16
N LEU A 135 -5.99 -17.44 5.57
CA LEU A 135 -7.15 -18.13 5.02
C LEU A 135 -7.25 -17.92 3.51
N PHE A 136 -7.08 -16.67 3.04
CA PHE A 136 -7.06 -16.37 1.62
C PHE A 136 -5.90 -17.09 0.91
N LYS A 137 -4.70 -17.15 1.49
CA LYS A 137 -3.58 -17.89 0.88
C LYS A 137 -3.89 -19.38 0.72
N GLU A 138 -4.60 -19.98 1.67
CA GLU A 138 -5.04 -21.38 1.63
C GLU A 138 -6.26 -21.63 0.72
N GLU A 139 -7.00 -20.59 0.33
CA GLU A 139 -8.25 -20.74 -0.43
C GLU A 139 -8.06 -21.19 -1.91
N ASN A 140 -9.08 -21.86 -2.46
CA ASN A 140 -9.11 -22.37 -3.84
C ASN A 140 -9.01 -21.25 -4.89
N GLN A 141 -8.32 -21.52 -6.01
CA GLN A 141 -8.07 -20.54 -7.08
C GLN A 141 -9.35 -19.93 -7.68
N LEU A 142 -10.46 -20.68 -7.73
CA LEU A 142 -11.75 -20.20 -8.22
C LEU A 142 -12.37 -19.11 -7.31
N ARG A 143 -12.34 -19.32 -5.99
CA ARG A 143 -12.80 -18.31 -5.03
C ARG A 143 -11.89 -17.10 -4.96
N LYS A 144 -10.58 -17.29 -5.16
CA LYS A 144 -9.62 -16.17 -5.32
C LYS A 144 -9.98 -15.28 -6.51
N HIS A 145 -10.46 -15.86 -7.61
CA HIS A 145 -10.94 -15.09 -8.75
C HIS A 145 -12.23 -14.32 -8.45
N GLU A 146 -13.18 -14.92 -7.73
CA GLU A 146 -14.41 -14.24 -7.30
C GLU A 146 -14.09 -13.06 -6.35
N LEU A 147 -13.19 -13.28 -5.38
CA LEU A 147 -12.73 -12.28 -4.40
C LEU A 147 -11.76 -11.22 -4.96
N THR A 148 -11.38 -11.32 -6.23
CA THR A 148 -10.58 -10.30 -6.92
C THR A 148 -11.34 -9.61 -8.04
N SER A 149 -12.59 -10.02 -8.28
CA SER A 149 -13.44 -9.46 -9.35
C SER A 149 -14.49 -8.46 -8.85
N THR A 150 -14.67 -8.29 -7.53
CA THR A 150 -15.65 -7.32 -7.01
C THR A 150 -15.01 -5.96 -6.72
N ASP A 151 -15.62 -4.92 -7.29
CA ASP A 151 -15.11 -3.55 -7.29
C ASP A 151 -15.31 -2.87 -5.92
N SER A 152 -14.24 -2.24 -5.44
CA SER A 152 -14.12 -1.30 -4.30
C SER A 152 -13.60 -1.82 -2.94
N THR A 153 -14.12 -2.91 -2.35
CA THR A 153 -13.71 -3.33 -0.98
C THR A 153 -12.56 -4.36 -0.94
N GLN A 154 -12.23 -4.98 -2.07
CA GLN A 154 -11.29 -6.11 -2.14
C GLN A 154 -9.89 -5.75 -2.64
N LYS A 155 -9.51 -4.47 -2.69
CA LYS A 155 -8.18 -4.05 -3.16
C LYS A 155 -7.03 -4.69 -2.36
N GLN A 156 -7.25 -4.99 -1.07
CA GLN A 156 -6.28 -5.72 -0.23
C GLN A 156 -6.02 -7.16 -0.70
N PHE A 157 -6.93 -7.76 -1.48
CA PHE A 157 -6.80 -9.09 -2.07
C PHE A 157 -6.33 -9.06 -3.52
N MET A 158 -6.14 -7.88 -4.12
CA MET A 158 -5.62 -7.71 -5.47
C MET A 158 -4.10 -7.52 -5.48
N GLN A 159 -3.40 -8.24 -6.34
CA GLN A 159 -1.93 -8.12 -6.43
C GLN A 159 -1.54 -6.79 -7.08
N ARG A 160 -0.58 -6.03 -6.50
CA ARG A 160 0.04 -4.89 -7.20
C ARG A 160 0.86 -5.39 -8.39
N SER A 161 1.19 -4.49 -9.32
CA SER A 161 2.09 -4.72 -10.45
C SER A 161 3.57 -4.83 -10.02
N TYR A 162 3.89 -5.77 -9.11
CA TYR A 162 5.26 -5.94 -8.59
C TYR A 162 6.24 -6.32 -9.70
N LYS A 163 7.50 -5.85 -9.57
CA LYS A 163 8.60 -6.25 -10.46
C LYS A 163 8.94 -7.74 -10.33
N TRP A 164 8.85 -8.30 -9.12
CA TRP A 164 9.19 -9.69 -8.84
C TRP A 164 7.94 -10.48 -8.51
N ARG A 165 7.71 -11.55 -9.26
CA ARG A 165 6.64 -12.51 -8.97
C ARG A 165 7.25 -13.74 -8.30
N PRO A 166 6.65 -14.25 -7.21
CA PRO A 166 7.04 -15.56 -6.68
C PRO A 166 6.93 -16.59 -7.81
N VAL A 167 8.02 -17.32 -8.06
CA VAL A 167 8.01 -18.42 -9.03
C VAL A 167 7.11 -19.51 -8.47
N LYS A 168 6.00 -19.77 -9.16
CA LYS A 168 5.08 -20.85 -8.79
C LYS A 168 5.78 -22.17 -9.13
N VAL A 169 6.31 -22.85 -8.11
CA VAL A 169 6.86 -24.20 -8.29
C VAL A 169 5.67 -25.11 -8.57
N VAL A 170 5.52 -25.51 -9.84
CA VAL A 170 4.59 -26.56 -10.23
C VAL A 170 5.32 -27.87 -9.97
N GLU A 171 4.81 -28.69 -9.04
CA GLU A 171 5.26 -30.07 -8.92
C GLU A 171 4.92 -30.78 -10.23
N SER A 172 5.93 -30.98 -11.07
CA SER A 172 5.79 -31.76 -12.29
C SER A 172 5.57 -33.22 -11.90
N VAL A 173 4.35 -33.71 -12.01
CA VAL A 173 4.08 -35.15 -11.92
C VAL A 173 4.71 -35.79 -13.16
N SER A 174 5.78 -36.55 -12.97
CA SER A 174 6.44 -37.30 -14.04
C SER A 174 5.43 -38.26 -14.70
N PRO A 175 5.35 -38.34 -16.03
CA PRO A 175 4.48 -39.30 -16.70
C PRO A 175 4.93 -40.73 -16.37
N ARG A 176 3.97 -41.58 -16.01
CA ARG A 176 4.18 -43.02 -15.79
C ARG A 176 4.26 -43.76 -17.12
#